data_AF-A0A7V5N302-F1
#
_entry.id   AF-A0A7V5N302-F1
#
_cell.length_a   1.000
_cell.length_b   1.000
_cell.length_c   1.000
_cell.angle_alpha   90.00
_cell.angle_beta   90.00
_cell.angle_gamma   90.00
#
_symmetry.space_group_name_H-M   'P 1'
#
loop_
_entity.id
_entity.type
_entity.pdbx_description
1 polymer ?
#
loop_
_entity_poly.entity_id
_entity_poly.type
_entity_poly.pdbx_seq_one_letter_code
_entity_poly.pdbx_strand_id
1 'polypeptide(L)'
;MGRVGRRRKSWSVRGMEALLSWGISLWVLAPDWVLAAGEKATNLVVVADTRRLSGIMKYFANLYNTNTLLFAIWAVVLTALWGGILGFLMDFIMARTGLDLKSRKIVEH
;
A
#
# COMPACT_ATOMS: atom_id res chain seq x y z
N MET A 1 14.87 47.92 -43.84
CA MET A 1 14.23 48.12 -42.52
C MET A 1 13.36 46.89 -42.21
N GLY A 2 13.96 45.84 -41.63
CA GLY A 2 13.27 44.56 -41.36
C GLY A 2 12.73 44.51 -39.93
N ARG A 3 11.41 44.36 -39.76
CA ARG A 3 10.78 44.19 -38.44
C ARG A 3 11.04 42.76 -37.91
N VAL A 4 11.84 42.65 -36.85
CA VAL A 4 12.04 41.41 -36.10
C VAL A 4 10.77 41.11 -35.28
N GLY A 5 10.03 40.08 -35.69
CA GLY A 5 8.87 39.57 -34.96
C GLY A 5 9.29 38.77 -33.73
N ARG A 6 8.94 39.23 -32.52
CA ARG A 6 9.10 38.48 -31.27
C ARG A 6 8.08 37.34 -31.21
N ARG A 7 8.51 36.09 -31.42
CA ARG A 7 7.71 34.90 -31.10
C ARG A 7 7.53 34.82 -29.58
N ARG A 8 6.32 35.12 -29.07
CA ARG A 8 5.94 34.76 -27.70
C ARG A 8 5.83 33.23 -27.63
N LYS A 9 6.73 32.61 -26.87
CA LYS A 9 6.72 31.18 -26.56
C LYS A 9 5.50 30.90 -25.68
N SER A 10 4.36 30.54 -26.29
CA SER A 10 3.20 30.10 -25.54
C SER A 10 3.47 28.70 -25.02
N TRP A 11 3.50 28.57 -23.71
CA TRP A 11 3.55 27.26 -23.07
C TRP A 11 2.20 26.58 -23.30
N SER A 12 2.25 25.35 -23.80
CA SER A 12 1.08 24.49 -23.95
C SER A 12 0.37 24.37 -22.60
N VAL A 13 -0.92 24.72 -22.56
CA VAL A 13 -1.78 24.65 -21.37
C VAL A 13 -1.72 23.27 -20.69
N ARG A 14 -1.50 22.21 -21.46
CA ARG A 14 -1.34 20.82 -20.97
C ARG A 14 -0.08 20.63 -20.13
N GLY A 15 0.99 21.36 -20.42
CA GLY A 15 2.21 21.35 -19.61
C GLY A 15 2.03 22.08 -18.28
N MET A 16 1.18 23.10 -18.26
CA MET A 16 0.86 23.85 -17.04
C MET A 16 -0.09 23.06 -16.13
N GLU A 17 -1.04 22.33 -16.70
CA GLU A 17 -1.91 21.37 -15.98
C GLU A 17 -1.11 20.19 -15.39
N ALA A 18 -0.12 19.68 -16.14
CA ALA A 18 0.79 18.66 -15.63
C ALA A 18 1.60 19.19 -14.43
N LEU A 19 2.14 20.40 -14.50
CA LEU A 19 2.89 20.98 -13.38
C LEU A 19 2.00 21.23 -12.14
N LEU A 20 0.75 21.66 -12.36
CA LEU A 20 -0.21 21.86 -11.28
C LEU A 20 -0.60 20.54 -10.60
N SER A 21 -0.89 19.49 -11.38
CA SER A 21 -1.26 18.18 -10.85
C SER A 21 -0.12 17.50 -10.09
N TRP A 22 1.12 17.66 -10.56
CA TRP A 22 2.31 17.20 -9.84
C TRP A 22 2.52 17.98 -8.54
N GLY A 23 2.30 19.30 -8.55
CA GLY A 23 2.37 20.14 -7.35
C GLY A 23 1.36 19.73 -6.28
N ILE A 24 0.12 19.46 -6.68
CA ILE A 24 -0.95 19.01 -5.76
C ILE A 24 -0.62 17.61 -5.19
N SER A 25 -0.15 16.69 -6.04
CA SER A 25 0.21 15.34 -5.61
C SER A 25 1.35 15.34 -4.58
N LEU A 26 2.36 16.19 -4.80
CA LEU A 26 3.46 16.37 -3.85
C LEU A 26 3.00 17.01 -2.53
N TRP A 27 2.03 17.93 -2.58
CA TRP A 27 1.50 18.58 -1.37
C TRP A 27 0.71 17.60 -0.50
N VAL A 28 -0.04 16.68 -1.11
CA VAL A 28 -0.79 15.63 -0.40
C VAL A 28 0.15 14.59 0.22
N LEU A 29 1.27 14.27 -0.44
CA LEU A 29 2.23 13.26 0.02
C LEU A 29 3.34 13.82 0.95
N ALA A 30 3.55 15.14 0.95
CA ALA A 30 4.51 15.82 1.81
C ALA A 30 4.35 15.54 3.32
N PRO A 31 3.15 15.57 3.93
CA PRO A 31 3.01 15.31 5.37
C PRO A 31 3.43 13.89 5.74
N ASP A 32 3.14 12.90 4.91
CA ASP A 32 3.53 11.50 5.17
C ASP A 32 5.05 11.34 5.15
N TRP A 33 5.75 12.05 4.26
CA TRP A 33 7.21 12.03 4.20
C TRP A 33 7.87 12.78 5.35
N VAL A 34 7.29 13.88 5.81
CA VAL A 34 7.78 14.63 6.97
C VAL A 34 7.57 13.83 8.26
N LEU A 35 6.45 13.13 8.40
CA LEU A 35 6.19 12.27 9.55
C LEU A 35 7.02 10.97 9.51
N ALA A 36 7.39 10.49 8.31
CA ALA A 36 8.31 9.37 8.14
C ALA A 36 9.79 9.75 8.39
N ALA A 37 10.12 11.04 8.41
CA ALA A 37 11.44 11.59 8.73
C ALA A 37 11.65 11.87 10.23
N GLY A 38 10.93 11.15 11.10
CA GLY A 38 11.19 11.14 12.54
C GLY A 38 12.63 10.72 12.88
N GLU A 39 13.10 11.09 14.08
CA GLU A 39 14.48 10.92 14.54
C GLU A 39 15.11 9.60 14.12
N LYS A 40 16.36 9.68 13.60
CA LYS A 40 17.19 8.55 13.21
C LYS A 40 17.09 7.50 14.31
N ALA A 41 16.46 6.37 14.00
CA ALA A 41 16.11 5.31 14.93
C ALA A 41 17.22 5.17 15.98
N THR A 42 16.99 5.72 17.16
CA THR A 42 17.81 5.40 18.32
C THR A 42 17.78 3.88 18.39
N ASN A 43 18.90 3.24 18.72
CA ASN A 43 18.94 1.80 18.94
C ASN A 43 18.11 1.47 20.20
N LEU A 44 16.80 1.67 20.11
CA LEU A 44 15.79 1.07 20.93
C LEU A 44 15.91 -0.40 20.61
N VAL A 45 16.59 -1.11 21.49
CA VAL A 45 16.53 -2.56 21.53
C VAL A 45 15.09 -2.88 21.90
N VAL A 46 14.23 -2.96 20.89
CA VAL A 46 12.82 -3.30 21.07
C VAL A 46 12.78 -4.78 21.40
N VAL A 47 12.66 -5.09 22.69
CA VAL A 47 12.47 -6.45 23.20
C VAL A 47 10.99 -6.59 23.56
N ALA A 48 10.34 -7.63 23.05
CA ALA A 48 8.98 -7.94 23.44
C ALA A 48 8.95 -8.40 24.91
N ASP A 49 8.11 -7.79 25.74
CA ASP A 49 7.92 -8.23 27.13
C ASP A 49 7.08 -9.52 27.16
N THR A 50 7.70 -10.63 27.55
CA THR A 50 7.09 -11.96 27.58
C THR A 50 6.59 -12.39 28.97
N ARG A 51 6.69 -11.51 29.98
CA ARG A 51 6.42 -11.86 31.38
C ARG A 51 4.96 -12.17 31.69
N ARG A 52 4.02 -11.56 30.97
CA ARG A 52 2.57 -11.79 31.12
C ARG A 52 1.93 -12.48 29.91
N LEU A 53 2.71 -12.86 28.92
CA LEU A 53 2.21 -13.53 27.73
C LEU A 53 2.13 -15.04 27.97
N SER A 54 1.05 -15.66 27.50
CA SER A 54 0.85 -17.11 27.51
C SER A 54 0.42 -17.62 26.13
N GLY A 55 0.59 -18.92 25.89
CA GLY A 55 0.18 -19.58 24.64
C GLY A 55 0.88 -19.06 23.39
N ILE A 56 0.11 -18.91 22.30
CA ILE A 56 0.59 -18.51 20.97
C ILE A 56 1.21 -17.12 20.96
N MET A 57 0.70 -16.19 21.78
CA MET A 57 1.26 -14.84 21.89
C MET A 57 2.67 -14.87 22.49
N LYS A 58 2.92 -15.75 23.47
CA LYS A 58 4.28 -15.94 24.02
C LYS A 58 5.22 -16.56 23.00
N TYR A 59 4.73 -17.49 22.17
CA TYR A 59 5.53 -18.09 21.10
C TYR A 59 6.01 -17.04 20.09
N PHE A 60 5.10 -16.21 19.56
CA PHE A 60 5.48 -15.15 18.62
C PHE A 60 6.40 -14.09 19.25
N ALA A 61 6.15 -13.70 20.51
CA ALA A 61 7.00 -12.75 21.21
C ALA A 61 8.41 -13.29 21.49
N ASN A 62 8.53 -14.58 21.81
CA ASN A 62 9.83 -15.25 21.92
C ASN A 62 10.54 -15.34 20.57
N LEU A 63 9.82 -15.62 19.48
CA LEU A 63 10.39 -15.65 18.12
C LEU A 63 10.95 -14.27 17.74
N TYR A 64 10.20 -13.19 18.03
CA TYR A 64 10.65 -11.83 17.75
C TYR A 64 11.99 -11.51 18.43
N ASN A 65 12.15 -11.94 19.69
CA ASN A 65 13.36 -11.70 20.48
C ASN A 65 14.55 -12.61 20.13
N THR A 66 14.30 -13.83 19.64
CA THR A 66 15.35 -14.84 19.40
C THR A 66 15.76 -14.98 17.93
N ASN A 67 14.81 -14.86 17.01
CA ASN A 67 15.04 -15.02 15.58
C ASN A 67 14.02 -14.20 14.76
N THR A 68 14.41 -12.97 14.44
CA THR A 68 13.57 -12.02 13.68
C THR A 68 13.24 -12.52 12.27
N LEU A 69 14.13 -13.31 11.64
CA LEU A 69 13.87 -13.86 10.30
C LEU A 69 12.72 -14.88 10.34
N LEU A 70 12.73 -15.78 11.34
CA LEU A 70 11.66 -16.75 11.48
C LEU A 70 10.33 -16.05 11.80
N PHE A 71 10.35 -15.00 12.63
CA PHE A 71 9.17 -14.17 12.89
C PHE A 71 8.64 -13.51 11.60
N ALA A 72 9.52 -12.96 10.77
CA ALA A 72 9.13 -12.34 9.50
C ALA A 72 8.49 -13.35 8.53
N ILE A 73 9.03 -14.57 8.45
CA ILE A 73 8.45 -15.64 7.63
C ILE A 73 7.02 -15.97 8.10
N TRP A 74 6.81 -16.13 9.41
CA TRP A 74 5.47 -16.35 9.96
C TRP A 74 4.51 -15.20 9.65
N ALA A 75 4.97 -13.95 9.75
CA ALA A 75 4.15 -12.78 9.42
C ALA A 75 3.70 -12.80 7.94
N VAL A 76 4.62 -13.14 7.01
CA VAL A 76 4.29 -13.26 5.58
C VAL A 76 3.31 -14.39 5.32
N VAL A 77 3.53 -15.56 5.92
CA VAL A 77 2.65 -16.73 5.77
C VAL A 77 1.24 -16.42 6.29
N LEU A 78 1.13 -15.82 7.48
CA LEU A 78 -0.16 -15.43 8.06
C LEU A 78 -0.88 -14.38 7.20
N THR A 79 -0.15 -13.41 6.66
CA THR A 79 -0.71 -12.39 5.76
C THR A 79 -1.25 -13.02 4.47
N ALA A 80 -0.48 -13.92 3.85
CA ALA A 80 -0.91 -14.63 2.65
C ALA A 80 -2.13 -15.52 2.91
N LEU A 81 -2.16 -16.22 4.04
CA LEU A 81 -3.30 -17.03 4.47
C LEU A 81 -4.56 -16.18 4.65
N TRP A 82 -4.48 -15.09 5.39
CA TRP A 82 -5.62 -14.20 5.61
C TRP A 82 -6.10 -13.54 4.32
N GLY A 83 -5.17 -13.11 3.45
CA GLY A 83 -5.51 -12.58 2.13
C GLY A 83 -6.26 -13.61 1.27
N GLY A 84 -5.78 -14.85 1.25
CA GLY A 84 -6.43 -15.96 0.55
C GLY A 84 -7.82 -16.30 1.12
N ILE A 85 -7.96 -16.34 2.45
CA ILE A 85 -9.25 -16.57 3.12
C ILE A 85 -10.26 -15.47 2.76
N LEU A 86 -9.84 -14.21 2.77
CA LEU A 86 -10.72 -13.09 2.41
C LEU A 86 -11.12 -13.11 0.93
N GLY A 87 -10.18 -13.44 0.03
CA GLY A 87 -10.47 -13.61 -1.39
C GLY A 87 -11.48 -14.74 -1.63
N PHE A 88 -11.24 -15.90 -1.01
CA PHE A 88 -12.16 -17.03 -1.08
C PHE A 88 -13.54 -16.70 -0.48
N LEU A 89 -13.58 -15.96 0.63
CA LEU A 89 -14.82 -15.52 1.24
C LEU A 89 -15.60 -14.58 0.29
N MET A 90 -14.92 -13.69 -0.42
CA MET A 90 -15.55 -12.82 -1.42
C MET A 90 -16.13 -13.65 -2.57
N ASP A 91 -15.38 -14.60 -3.10
CA ASP A 91 -15.86 -15.51 -4.16
C ASP A 91 -17.09 -16.31 -3.69
N PHE A 92 -17.07 -16.76 -2.44
CA PHE A 92 -18.19 -17.48 -1.84
C PHE A 92 -19.44 -16.59 -1.69
N ILE A 93 -19.28 -15.34 -1.27
CA ILE A 93 -20.39 -14.38 -1.17
C ILE A 93 -20.94 -14.07 -2.56
N MET A 94 -20.07 -13.84 -3.55
CA MET A 94 -20.46 -13.52 -4.94
C MET A 94 -21.23 -14.67 -5.59
N ALA A 95 -20.83 -15.92 -5.32
CA ALA A 95 -21.56 -17.10 -5.78
C ALA A 95 -22.96 -17.22 -5.14
N ARG A 96 -23.13 -16.77 -3.89
CA ARG A 96 -24.41 -16.79 -3.16
C ARG A 96 -25.35 -15.65 -3.57
N THR A 97 -24.82 -14.51 -4.01
CA THR A 97 -25.62 -13.33 -4.40
C THR A 97 -26.06 -13.32 -5.86
N GLY A 98 -25.72 -14.36 -6.64
CA GLY A 98 -26.29 -14.58 -7.97
C GLY A 98 -25.68 -13.75 -9.10
N LEU A 99 -24.55 -13.08 -8.87
CA LEU A 99 -23.69 -12.55 -9.93
C LEU A 99 -22.86 -13.68 -10.53
N ASP A 100 -23.55 -14.67 -11.10
CA ASP A 100 -22.93 -15.83 -11.71
C ASP A 100 -22.48 -15.49 -13.15
N LEU A 101 -21.29 -14.91 -13.28
CA LEU A 101 -20.63 -14.67 -14.57
C LEU A 101 -20.11 -15.97 -15.23
N LYS A 102 -20.29 -17.13 -14.58
CA LYS A 102 -19.95 -18.45 -15.15
C LYS A 102 -20.94 -18.85 -16.25
N SER A 103 -22.19 -18.35 -16.20
CA SER A 103 -23.14 -18.51 -17.29
C SER A 103 -23.15 -17.29 -18.21
N ARG A 104 -22.08 -17.14 -19.01
CA ARG A 104 -22.12 -16.27 -20.18
C ARG A 104 -23.14 -16.84 -21.17
N LYS A 105 -24.42 -16.47 -21.06
CA LYS A 105 -25.26 -16.38 -22.24
C LYS A 105 -24.69 -15.21 -23.05
N ILE A 106 -23.89 -15.58 -24.04
CA ILE A 106 -23.62 -14.76 -25.22
C ILE A 106 -24.99 -14.50 -25.82
N VAL A 107 -25.65 -13.43 -25.38
CA VAL A 107 -26.71 -12.82 -26.15
C VAL A 107 -25.97 -12.01 -27.20
N GLU A 108 -25.57 -12.71 -28.27
CA GLU A 108 -25.56 -12.08 -29.59
C GLU A 108 -26.95 -11.47 -29.76
N HIS A 109 -27.01 -10.15 -29.87
CA HIS A 109 -27.75 -9.31 -30.82
C HIS A 109 -27.51 -7.84 -30.44
#